data_AF-A0A6F9BHN6-F1
#
_entry.id   AF-A0A6F9BHN6-F1
#
_cell.length_a   1.000
_cell.length_b   1.000
_cell.length_c   1.000
_cell.angle_alpha   90.00
_cell.angle_beta   90.00
_cell.angle_gamma   90.00
#
_symmetry.space_group_name_H-M   'P 1'
#
loop_
_entity.id
_entity.type
_entity.pdbx_description
1 polymer ?
#
loop_
_entity_poly.entity_id
_entity_poly.type
_entity_poly.pdbx_seq_one_letter_code
_entity_poly.pdbx_strand_id
1 'polypeptide(L)'
;MWTSLHGFWLQIGDGPLIVSGDARCDSPGHGASFDTYTDLDSASHLILAQETGHVTEVKNSYWLETEGLERRLQHVEDHGCSIETLATDRHPSVRLYFRDSHADIWHENDLWHIAKGVRKQLVAIGKPVRTPLSAERETVAVTLGERAGVPKMEKEQAIQQRIQRYTRP
;
A
#
# COMPACT_ATOMS: atom_id res chain seq x y z
N MET A 1 14.90 33.15 20.72
CA MET A 1 14.76 32.73 19.30
C MET A 1 13.49 31.88 19.18
N TRP A 2 12.31 32.48 19.39
CA TRP A 2 10.99 31.80 19.41
C TRP A 2 10.00 32.37 18.38
N THR A 3 10.45 33.30 17.53
CA THR A 3 9.59 34.01 16.58
C THR A 3 9.35 33.26 15.28
N SER A 4 10.06 32.17 14.97
CA SER A 4 9.97 31.55 13.64
C SER A 4 8.83 30.52 13.48
N LEU A 5 8.39 29.85 14.54
CA LEU A 5 7.29 28.87 14.45
C LEU A 5 5.92 29.53 14.30
N HIS A 6 5.68 30.63 15.01
CA HIS A 6 4.44 31.41 14.83
C HIS A 6 4.33 31.99 13.41
N GLY A 7 5.47 32.34 12.81
CA GLY A 7 5.52 32.85 11.44
C GLY A 7 5.19 31.81 10.37
N PHE A 8 5.42 30.52 10.64
CA PHE A 8 5.11 29.44 9.70
C PHE A 8 3.60 29.25 9.52
N TRP A 9 2.86 29.15 10.63
CA TRP A 9 1.41 28.95 10.57
C TRP A 9 0.66 30.14 9.99
N LEU A 10 1.24 31.36 10.03
CA LEU A 10 0.71 32.53 9.33
C LEU A 10 0.85 32.46 7.80
N GLN A 11 1.70 31.58 7.27
CA GLN A 11 1.83 31.36 5.83
C GLN A 11 0.75 30.39 5.30
N ILE A 12 0.13 29.64 6.20
CA ILE A 12 -0.98 28.75 5.90
C ILE A 12 -2.24 29.62 5.89
N GLY A 13 -3.07 29.47 4.86
CA GLY A 13 -4.27 30.29 4.72
C GLY A 13 -5.27 30.04 5.84
N ASP A 14 -6.15 31.02 6.10
CA ASP A 14 -7.20 30.94 7.15
C ASP A 14 -8.32 29.92 6.84
N GLY A 15 -8.20 29.17 5.74
CA GLY A 15 -9.19 28.20 5.29
C GLY A 15 -8.93 26.79 5.83
N PRO A 16 -9.93 25.90 5.75
CA PRO A 16 -9.70 24.49 6.06
C PRO A 16 -8.68 23.87 5.09
N LEU A 17 -7.86 22.96 5.62
CA LEU A 17 -6.73 22.39 4.90
C LEU A 17 -7.14 21.19 4.05
N ILE A 18 -6.47 21.05 2.89
CA ILE A 18 -6.57 19.88 2.02
C ILE A 18 -5.22 19.18 2.05
N VAL A 19 -5.14 18.12 2.83
CA VAL A 19 -3.87 17.50 3.20
C VAL A 19 -3.66 16.18 2.47
N SER A 20 -2.42 15.92 2.09
CA SER A 20 -1.96 14.60 1.64
C SER A 20 -0.92 14.08 2.63
N GLY A 21 -1.18 12.90 3.19
CA GLY A 21 -0.33 12.24 4.18
C GLY A 21 0.12 10.86 3.73
N ASP A 22 1.39 10.52 3.97
CA ASP A 22 1.91 9.17 3.74
C ASP A 22 3.02 8.83 4.74
N ALA A 23 3.19 7.53 4.96
CA ALA A 23 4.13 6.95 5.89
C ALA A 23 5.27 6.24 5.15
N ARG A 24 6.51 6.51 5.57
CA ARG A 24 7.71 5.91 4.99
C ARG A 24 8.41 5.05 6.04
N CYS A 25 8.23 3.74 5.90
CA CYS A 25 8.93 2.75 6.72
C CYS A 25 10.37 2.49 6.26
N ASP A 26 11.24 2.16 7.21
CA ASP A 26 12.64 1.79 7.00
C ASP A 26 12.85 0.46 6.28
N SER A 27 11.86 -0.44 6.34
CA SER A 27 11.91 -1.77 5.73
C SER A 27 10.55 -2.23 5.20
N PRO A 28 10.53 -3.12 4.19
CA PRO A 28 9.29 -3.62 3.61
C PRO A 28 8.61 -4.68 4.50
N GLY A 29 7.28 -4.72 4.45
CA GLY A 29 6.48 -5.73 5.15
C GLY A 29 6.36 -5.48 6.65
N HIS A 30 6.05 -6.53 7.43
CA HIS A 30 5.77 -6.42 8.86
C HIS A 30 7.03 -6.30 9.75
N GLY A 31 8.16 -5.84 9.19
CA GLY A 31 9.46 -5.80 9.87
C GLY A 31 9.96 -4.40 10.24
N ALA A 32 9.16 -3.35 9.99
CA ALA A 32 9.61 -1.98 10.19
C ALA A 32 9.95 -1.67 11.66
N SER A 33 11.08 -1.01 11.86
CA SER A 33 11.49 -0.51 13.19
C SER A 33 11.19 0.97 13.33
N PHE A 34 11.29 1.70 12.22
CA PHE A 34 10.98 3.12 12.15
C PHE A 34 9.99 3.40 11.02
N ASP A 35 9.16 4.39 11.27
CA ASP A 35 8.29 5.00 10.26
C ASP A 35 8.35 6.51 10.40
N THR A 36 8.34 7.21 9.27
CA THR A 36 8.25 8.66 9.21
C THR A 36 6.99 9.04 8.46
N TYR A 37 6.06 9.68 9.16
CA TYR A 37 4.82 10.20 8.60
C TYR A 37 4.99 11.67 8.25
N THR A 38 4.53 12.07 7.07
CA THR A 38 4.63 13.46 6.59
C THR A 38 3.28 13.93 6.05
N ASP A 39 2.86 15.13 6.43
CA ASP A 39 1.70 15.79 5.84
C ASP A 39 2.09 17.01 5.01
N LEU A 40 1.48 17.11 3.84
CA LEU A 40 1.58 18.23 2.93
C LEU A 40 0.22 18.90 2.78
N ASP A 41 0.15 20.22 3.00
CA ASP A 41 -1.01 20.99 2.55
C ASP A 41 -0.92 21.24 1.04
N SER A 42 -1.96 20.84 0.33
CA SER A 42 -2.03 20.90 -1.13
C SER A 42 -2.15 22.34 -1.64
N ALA A 43 -2.71 23.25 -0.83
CA ALA A 43 -2.93 24.64 -1.23
C ALA A 43 -1.64 25.48 -1.09
N SER A 44 -0.98 25.41 0.07
CA SER A 44 0.27 26.14 0.33
C SER A 44 1.53 25.44 -0.21
N HIS A 45 1.43 24.14 -0.51
CA HIS A 45 2.57 23.27 -0.84
C HIS A 45 3.62 23.17 0.28
N LEU A 46 3.20 23.41 1.53
CA LEU A 46 4.07 23.35 2.70
C LEU A 46 3.89 22.03 3.44
N ILE A 47 4.99 21.51 3.97
CA ILE A 47 4.97 20.38 4.91
C ILE A 47 4.47 20.90 6.25
N LEU A 48 3.30 20.43 6.66
CA LEU A 48 2.63 20.90 7.89
C LEU A 48 3.35 20.39 9.13
N ALA A 49 3.67 19.09 9.15
CA ALA A 49 4.79 18.57 9.91
C ALA A 49 5.15 17.15 9.47
N GLN A 50 6.15 16.62 10.17
CA GLN A 50 6.72 15.31 9.97
C GLN A 50 7.03 14.72 11.35
N GLU A 51 6.60 13.49 11.57
CA GLU A 51 6.82 12.77 12.83
C GLU A 51 7.50 11.43 12.52
N THR A 52 8.42 11.02 13.39
CA THR A 52 9.09 9.71 13.27
C THR A 52 8.78 8.88 14.50
N GLY A 53 8.16 7.72 14.29
CA GLY A 53 7.82 6.77 15.34
C GLY A 53 8.77 5.57 15.33
N HIS A 54 9.03 5.01 16.50
CA HIS A 54 9.73 3.74 16.65
C HIS A 54 8.78 2.62 17.08
N VAL A 55 9.02 1.39 16.62
CA VAL A 55 8.13 0.24 16.83
C VAL A 55 7.91 -0.10 18.32
N THR A 56 8.83 0.30 19.20
CA THR A 56 8.68 0.09 20.65
C THR A 56 7.61 0.99 21.29
N GLU A 57 7.18 2.04 20.59
CA GLU A 57 6.14 2.96 21.05
C GLU A 57 4.74 2.43 20.71
N VAL A 58 4.66 1.43 19.82
CA VAL A 58 3.42 0.85 19.32
C VAL A 58 3.40 -0.67 19.52
N LYS A 59 2.27 -1.31 19.21
CA LYS A 59 2.11 -2.76 19.42
C LYS A 59 2.99 -3.60 18.48
N ASN A 60 3.18 -3.13 17.25
CA ASN A 60 4.05 -3.71 16.23
C ASN A 60 4.11 -2.76 15.02
N SER A 61 4.92 -3.10 14.03
CA SER A 61 5.18 -2.30 12.82
C SER A 61 3.93 -1.89 12.03
N TYR A 62 2.85 -2.67 12.10
CA TYR A 62 1.59 -2.35 11.43
C TYR A 62 0.88 -1.14 12.06
N TRP A 63 1.16 -0.80 13.32
CA TRP A 63 0.54 0.35 14.00
C TRP A 63 1.31 1.66 13.86
N LEU A 64 2.53 1.61 13.31
CA LEU A 64 3.39 2.79 13.18
C LEU A 64 2.73 3.92 12.40
N GLU A 65 2.14 3.60 11.24
CA GLU A 65 1.48 4.59 10.39
C GLU A 65 0.30 5.26 11.10
N THR A 66 -0.52 4.49 11.83
CA THR A 66 -1.69 5.03 12.54
C THR A 66 -1.27 5.91 13.70
N GLU A 67 -0.24 5.51 14.45
CA GLU A 67 0.33 6.34 15.53
C GLU A 67 0.93 7.65 14.99
N GLY A 68 1.67 7.57 13.87
CA GLY A 68 2.23 8.76 13.22
C GLY A 68 1.15 9.73 12.76
N LEU A 69 0.10 9.22 12.13
CA LEU A 69 -1.08 9.98 11.72
C LEU A 69 -1.77 10.67 12.93
N GLU A 70 -2.05 9.93 14.00
CA GLU A 70 -2.71 10.45 15.20
C GLU A 70 -1.94 11.63 15.81
N ARG A 71 -0.62 11.47 15.99
CA ARG A 71 0.25 12.54 16.52
C ARG A 71 0.26 13.78 15.63
N ARG A 72 0.27 13.55 14.32
CA ARG A 72 0.30 14.62 13.32
C ARG A 72 -1.00 15.42 13.26
N LEU A 73 -2.15 14.75 13.32
CA LEU A 73 -3.45 15.41 13.39
C LEU A 73 -3.55 16.28 14.64
N GLN A 74 -3.18 15.73 15.81
CA GLN A 74 -3.15 16.51 17.05
C GLN A 74 -2.23 17.73 16.93
N HIS A 75 -1.06 17.58 16.31
CA HIS A 75 -0.14 18.71 16.11
C HIS A 75 -0.74 19.81 15.23
N VAL A 76 -1.51 19.47 14.19
CA VAL A 76 -2.17 20.47 13.33
C VAL A 76 -3.30 21.17 14.09
N GLU A 77 -4.09 20.42 14.85
CA GLU A 77 -5.18 20.95 15.68
C GLU A 77 -4.66 21.88 16.79
N ASP A 78 -3.55 21.52 17.44
CA ASP A 78 -2.91 22.32 18.50
C ASP A 78 -2.45 23.70 18.00
N HIS A 79 -2.22 23.85 16.70
CA HIS A 79 -1.87 25.11 16.05
C HIS A 79 -3.09 25.86 15.46
N GLY A 80 -4.30 25.42 15.78
CA GLY A 80 -5.54 26.09 15.41
C GLY A 80 -5.97 25.89 13.96
N CYS A 81 -5.36 24.92 13.27
CA CYS A 81 -5.73 24.57 11.90
C CYS A 81 -6.79 23.46 11.90
N SER A 82 -7.71 23.51 10.94
CA SER A 82 -8.70 22.46 10.71
C SER A 82 -8.44 21.80 9.35
N ILE A 83 -8.61 20.49 9.28
CA ILE A 83 -8.43 19.72 8.04
C ILE A 83 -9.83 19.38 7.51
N GLU A 84 -10.14 19.81 6.28
CA GLU A 84 -11.39 19.41 5.62
C GLU A 84 -11.25 18.07 4.91
N THR A 85 -10.14 17.88 4.19
CA THR A 85 -9.88 16.65 3.42
C THR A 85 -8.49 16.13 3.73
N LEU A 86 -8.38 14.82 3.96
CA LEU A 86 -7.10 14.12 4.08
C LEU A 86 -7.05 12.93 3.13
N ALA A 87 -6.07 12.91 2.24
CA ALA A 87 -5.75 11.76 1.41
C ALA A 87 -4.61 10.93 2.04
N THR A 88 -4.81 9.63 2.24
CA THR A 88 -3.79 8.70 2.77
C THR A 88 -3.67 7.41 1.95
N ASP A 89 -2.70 6.54 2.26
CA ASP A 89 -2.70 5.16 1.75
C ASP A 89 -3.94 4.39 2.23
N ARG A 90 -4.27 3.30 1.52
CA ARG A 90 -5.33 2.33 1.77
C ARG A 90 -5.00 1.40 2.92
N HIS A 91 -4.62 1.96 4.06
CA HIS A 91 -4.35 1.18 5.26
C HIS A 91 -5.65 0.96 6.06
N PRO A 92 -6.05 -0.29 6.37
CA PRO A 92 -7.33 -0.55 7.04
C PRO A 92 -7.48 0.13 8.39
N SER A 93 -6.40 0.26 9.16
CA SER A 93 -6.42 0.91 10.48
C SER A 93 -6.71 2.40 10.37
N VAL A 94 -6.10 3.09 9.41
CA VAL A 94 -6.35 4.51 9.14
C VAL A 94 -7.82 4.73 8.76
N ARG A 95 -8.36 3.87 7.90
CA ARG A 95 -9.78 3.95 7.52
C ARG A 95 -10.72 3.74 8.72
N LEU A 96 -10.40 2.82 9.63
CA LEU A 96 -11.19 2.59 10.84
C LEU A 96 -11.09 3.79 11.78
N TYR A 97 -9.90 4.36 11.93
CA TYR A 97 -9.65 5.54 12.73
C TYR A 97 -10.51 6.74 12.29
N PHE A 98 -10.53 7.08 11.00
CA PHE A 98 -11.38 8.16 10.50
C PHE A 98 -12.87 7.89 10.68
N ARG A 99 -13.31 6.64 10.44
CA ARG A 99 -14.71 6.26 10.63
C ARG A 99 -15.15 6.41 12.09
N ASP A 100 -14.30 6.05 13.04
CA ASP A 100 -14.66 5.92 14.45
C ASP A 100 -14.36 7.20 15.26
N SER A 101 -13.34 7.98 14.87
CA SER A 101 -12.82 9.10 15.67
C SER A 101 -12.84 10.47 14.98
N HIS A 102 -12.83 10.53 13.64
CA HIS A 102 -12.72 11.79 12.87
C HIS A 102 -13.68 11.81 11.66
N ALA A 103 -14.98 11.62 11.92
CA ALA A 103 -16.00 11.56 10.87
C ALA A 103 -16.31 12.91 10.21
N ASP A 104 -15.81 14.00 10.78
CA ASP A 104 -15.84 15.37 10.25
C ASP A 104 -14.82 15.60 9.12
N ILE A 105 -13.73 14.83 9.10
CA ILE A 105 -12.71 14.91 8.05
C ILE A 105 -13.13 14.06 6.85
N TRP A 106 -13.14 14.65 5.66
CA TRP A 106 -13.37 13.93 4.41
C TRP A 106 -12.13 13.10 4.04
N HIS A 107 -12.15 11.81 4.42
CA HIS A 107 -11.04 10.90 4.15
C HIS A 107 -11.08 10.34 2.71
N GLU A 108 -10.01 10.58 1.96
CA GLU A 108 -9.80 10.02 0.62
C GLU A 108 -8.63 9.02 0.61
N ASN A 109 -8.64 8.13 -0.39
CA ASN A 109 -7.50 7.26 -0.63
C ASN A 109 -6.61 7.88 -1.70
N ASP A 110 -5.31 7.76 -1.52
CA ASP A 110 -4.30 8.21 -2.48
C ASP A 110 -4.61 7.67 -3.90
N LEU A 111 -4.75 8.63 -4.81
CA LEU A 111 -5.05 8.42 -6.22
C LEU A 111 -3.95 7.60 -6.93
N TRP A 112 -2.70 7.65 -6.46
CA TRP A 112 -1.62 6.87 -7.03
C TRP A 112 -1.92 5.37 -6.99
N HIS A 113 -2.48 4.86 -5.89
CA HIS A 113 -2.85 3.45 -5.77
C HIS A 113 -3.97 3.07 -6.74
N ILE A 114 -4.92 3.97 -6.99
CA ILE A 114 -5.98 3.78 -7.99
C ILE A 114 -5.37 3.71 -9.39
N ALA A 115 -4.59 4.72 -9.78
CA ALA A 115 -3.96 4.81 -11.09
C ALA A 115 -3.05 3.59 -11.37
N LYS A 116 -2.27 3.19 -10.36
CA LYS A 116 -1.42 1.99 -10.41
C LYS A 116 -2.25 0.71 -10.59
N GLY A 117 -3.38 0.60 -9.91
CA GLY A 117 -4.31 -0.52 -10.06
C GLY A 117 -4.87 -0.64 -11.47
N VAL A 118 -5.39 0.45 -12.02
CA VAL A 118 -5.91 0.52 -13.39
C VAL A 118 -4.81 0.16 -14.40
N ARG A 119 -3.62 0.74 -14.25
CA ARG A 119 -2.46 0.41 -15.11
C ARG A 119 -2.14 -1.08 -15.09
N LYS A 120 -2.14 -1.73 -13.92
CA LYS A 120 -1.88 -3.17 -13.81
C LYS A 120 -2.91 -3.99 -14.58
N GLN A 121 -4.18 -3.61 -14.52
CA GLN A 121 -5.26 -4.28 -15.27
C GLN A 121 -5.07 -4.13 -16.78
N LEU A 122 -4.79 -2.91 -17.26
CA LEU A 122 -4.54 -2.66 -18.68
C LEU A 122 -3.34 -3.47 -19.20
N VAL A 123 -2.25 -3.54 -18.44
CA VAL A 123 -1.07 -4.35 -18.79
C VAL A 123 -1.41 -5.85 -18.80
N ALA A 124 -2.27 -6.32 -17.89
CA ALA A 124 -2.68 -7.73 -17.89
C ALA A 124 -3.50 -8.09 -19.13
N ILE A 125 -4.40 -7.21 -19.57
CA ILE A 125 -5.22 -7.39 -20.77
C ILE A 125 -4.36 -7.32 -22.04
N GLY A 126 -3.39 -6.40 -22.09
CA GLY A 126 -2.51 -6.22 -23.25
C GLY A 126 -1.42 -7.29 -23.42
N LYS A 127 -1.24 -8.20 -22.45
CA LYS A 127 -0.31 -9.32 -22.61
C LYS A 127 -0.90 -10.29 -23.64
N PRO A 128 -0.18 -10.62 -24.72
CA PRO A 128 -0.64 -11.64 -25.65
C PRO A 128 -0.87 -12.92 -24.85
N VAL A 129 -2.00 -13.58 -25.10
CA VAL A 129 -2.23 -14.94 -24.61
C VAL A 129 -1.01 -15.73 -25.05
N ARG A 130 -0.22 -16.22 -24.08
CA ARG A 130 0.81 -17.19 -24.38
C ARG A 130 0.07 -18.46 -24.78
N THR A 131 -0.26 -18.58 -26.06
CA THR A 131 -0.53 -19.89 -26.65
C THR A 131 0.74 -20.69 -26.37
N PRO A 132 0.69 -21.75 -25.55
CA PRO A 132 1.88 -22.54 -25.34
C PRO A 132 2.32 -23.07 -26.71
N LEU A 133 3.58 -22.82 -27.09
CA LEU A 133 4.21 -23.33 -28.32
C LEU A 133 4.07 -24.86 -28.49
N SER A 134 3.65 -25.58 -27.44
CA SER A 134 3.30 -27.00 -27.50
C SER A 134 2.05 -27.29 -28.31
N ALA A 135 1.07 -26.37 -28.38
CA ALA A 135 -0.18 -26.59 -29.10
C ALA A 135 0.03 -26.62 -30.62
N GLU A 136 0.96 -25.83 -31.14
CA GLU A 136 1.32 -25.82 -32.56
C GLU A 136 2.21 -27.01 -32.95
N ARG A 137 3.01 -27.54 -32.01
CA ARG A 137 3.79 -28.76 -32.25
C ARG A 137 2.91 -30.02 -32.29
N GLU A 138 1.81 -30.06 -31.55
CA GLU A 138 0.86 -31.18 -31.62
C GLU A 138 0.09 -31.19 -32.95
N THR A 139 -0.27 -30.04 -33.52
CA THR A 139 -1.00 -30.01 -34.80
C THR A 139 -0.12 -30.43 -35.99
N VAL A 140 1.19 -30.12 -35.94
CA VAL A 140 2.16 -30.53 -36.97
C VAL A 140 2.59 -31.99 -36.79
N ALA A 141 2.71 -32.50 -35.56
CA ALA A 141 3.04 -33.91 -35.32
C ALA A 141 1.90 -34.86 -35.71
N VAL A 142 0.64 -34.45 -35.53
CA VAL A 142 -0.54 -35.24 -35.94
C VAL A 142 -0.68 -35.31 -37.47
N THR A 143 -0.19 -34.31 -38.21
CA THR A 143 -0.18 -34.32 -39.69
C THR A 143 1.01 -35.06 -40.30
N LEU A 144 2.10 -35.29 -39.55
CA LEU A 144 3.31 -35.97 -40.03
C LEU A 144 3.54 -37.38 -39.46
N GLY A 145 2.54 -37.98 -38.81
CA GLY A 145 2.53 -39.44 -38.58
C GLY A 145 3.66 -40.00 -37.70
N GLU A 146 4.25 -39.20 -36.82
CA GLU A 146 5.30 -39.69 -35.90
C GLU A 146 4.72 -39.93 -34.50
N ARG A 147 4.56 -41.20 -34.14
CA ARG A 147 4.35 -41.65 -32.76
C ARG A 147 5.69 -41.78 -32.04
N ALA A 148 5.87 -41.11 -30.89
CA ALA A 148 6.22 -41.72 -29.59
C ALA A 148 6.66 -40.70 -28.52
N GLY A 149 6.23 -40.94 -27.27
CA GLY A 149 6.77 -40.37 -26.01
C GLY A 149 5.67 -39.80 -25.10
N VAL A 150 5.57 -39.99 -23.77
CA VAL A 150 6.29 -40.69 -22.69
C VAL A 150 5.21 -40.99 -21.61
N PRO A 151 5.28 -42.07 -20.80
CA PRO A 151 4.18 -42.50 -19.94
C PRO A 151 3.87 -41.52 -18.78
N LYS A 152 2.58 -41.27 -18.57
CA LYS A 152 1.97 -40.36 -17.56
C LYS A 152 2.21 -40.77 -16.09
N MET A 153 2.85 -41.91 -15.82
CA MET A 153 2.94 -42.53 -14.48
C MET A 153 3.90 -41.83 -13.49
N GLU A 154 4.99 -41.21 -13.94
CA GLU A 154 5.98 -40.64 -13.00
C GLU A 154 5.46 -39.38 -12.27
N LYS A 155 4.58 -38.61 -12.93
CA LYS A 155 4.03 -37.37 -12.34
C LYS A 155 3.01 -37.65 -11.24
N GLU A 156 2.18 -38.68 -11.40
CA GLU A 156 1.21 -39.08 -10.36
C GLU A 156 1.92 -39.62 -9.12
N GLN A 157 3.00 -40.40 -9.29
CA GLN A 157 3.80 -40.89 -8.17
C GLN A 157 4.52 -39.75 -7.42
N ALA A 158 5.04 -38.75 -8.13
CA ALA A 158 5.65 -37.57 -7.51
C ALA A 158 4.64 -36.72 -6.72
N ILE A 159 3.40 -36.61 -7.20
CA ILE A 159 2.32 -35.91 -6.51
C ILE A 159 1.90 -36.66 -5.25
N GLN A 160 1.76 -37.99 -5.32
CA GLN A 160 1.40 -38.83 -4.17
C GLN A 160 2.48 -38.83 -3.07
N GLN A 161 3.76 -38.89 -3.45
CA GLN A 161 4.87 -38.77 -2.49
C GLN A 161 4.91 -37.39 -1.82
N ARG A 162 4.53 -36.33 -2.54
CA ARG A 162 4.46 -34.98 -1.99
C ARG A 162 3.30 -34.82 -1.02
N ILE A 163 2.13 -35.37 -1.33
CA ILE A 163 0.96 -35.37 -0.45
C ILE A 163 1.28 -36.10 0.87
N GLN A 164 1.89 -37.28 0.82
CA GLN A 164 2.28 -38.04 2.01
C GLN A 164 3.26 -37.31 2.95
N ARG A 165 4.03 -36.34 2.43
CA ARG A 165 4.99 -35.55 3.22
C ARG A 165 4.31 -34.50 4.09
N TYR A 166 3.09 -34.08 3.75
CA TYR A 166 2.33 -33.03 4.44
C TYR A 166 1.14 -33.56 5.26
N THR A 167 0.86 -34.86 5.21
CA THR A 167 -0.23 -35.52 5.96
C THR A 167 0.28 -36.61 6.90
N ARG A 168 1.36 -36.35 7.64
CA ARG A 168 1.64 -37.09 8.87
C ARG A 168 1.28 -36.22 10.07
N PRO A 169 0.64 -36.76 11.11
CA PRO A 169 0.34 -36.03 12.34
C PRO A 169 1.61 -35.60 13.09
#